data_AF-A0A090WZ96-F1
#
_entry.id   AF-A0A090WZ96-F1
#
_cell.length_a   1.000
_cell.length_b   1.000
_cell.length_c   1.000
_cell.angle_alpha   90.00
_cell.angle_beta   90.00
_cell.angle_gamma   90.00
#
_symmetry.space_group_name_H-M   'P 1'
#
loop_
_entity.id
_entity.type
_entity.pdbx_description
1 polymer ?
#
loop_
_entity_poly.entity_id
_entity_poly.type
_entity_poly.pdbx_seq_one_letter_code
_entity_poly.pdbx_strand_id
1 'polypeptide(L)'
;MPDLVISSDATRAKTTAEIFISELKISSEIVQYNHEAYDFSGEMLMRVIQSCPESISTLMIFGHNHAITDFVNSYGSMFIENVPTCGLVIIDFNIDNWKAIEKGETVTVIFSKDLK
;
A
#
# COMPACT_ATOMS: atom_id res chain seq x y z
N MET A 1 2.74 9.12 -10.00
CA MET A 1 1.52 8.35 -10.36
C MET A 1 1.89 6.87 -10.24
N PRO A 2 1.06 5.98 -9.67
CA PRO A 2 1.43 4.57 -9.56
C PRO A 2 1.44 3.87 -10.92
N ASP A 3 2.27 2.84 -11.06
CA ASP A 3 2.29 1.94 -12.21
C ASP A 3 1.33 0.76 -12.02
N LEU A 4 1.05 0.41 -10.76
CA LEU A 4 0.08 -0.62 -10.38
C LEU A 4 -0.63 -0.22 -9.09
N VAL A 5 -1.95 -0.44 -9.05
CA VAL A 5 -2.79 -0.32 -7.85
C VAL A 5 -3.34 -1.68 -7.48
N ILE A 6 -3.15 -2.10 -6.24
CA ILE A 6 -3.76 -3.32 -5.70
C ILE A 6 -4.65 -2.94 -4.53
N SER A 7 -5.92 -3.34 -4.57
CA SER A 7 -6.85 -3.15 -3.45
C SER A 7 -7.40 -4.48 -2.97
N SER A 8 -7.52 -4.63 -1.65
CA SER A 8 -8.44 -5.61 -1.07
C SER A 8 -9.86 -5.39 -1.61
N ASP A 9 -10.61 -6.48 -1.79
CA ASP A 9 -12.00 -6.47 -2.22
C ASP A 9 -12.99 -6.18 -1.08
N ALA A 10 -12.51 -6.03 0.16
CA ALA A 10 -13.33 -5.59 1.27
C ALA A 10 -13.95 -4.23 1.01
N THR A 11 -15.25 -4.09 1.33
CA THR A 11 -16.03 -2.89 1.04
C THR A 11 -15.31 -1.60 1.42
N ARG A 12 -14.72 -1.53 2.62
CA ARG A 12 -14.03 -0.31 3.09
C ARG A 12 -12.75 0.01 2.31
N ALA A 13 -11.92 -1.00 2.04
CA ALA A 13 -10.67 -0.82 1.30
C ALA A 13 -10.98 -0.45 -0.16
N LYS A 14 -11.90 -1.20 -0.78
CA LYS A 14 -12.37 -0.97 -2.14
C LYS A 14 -12.98 0.42 -2.32
N THR A 15 -13.88 0.86 -1.44
CA THR A 15 -14.45 2.20 -1.51
C THR A 15 -13.38 3.29 -1.39
N THR A 16 -12.38 3.10 -0.51
CA THR A 16 -11.26 4.05 -0.40
C THR A 16 -10.44 4.07 -1.69
N ALA A 17 -10.11 2.90 -2.26
CA ALA A 17 -9.39 2.78 -3.51
C ALA A 17 -10.13 3.48 -4.66
N GLU A 18 -11.45 3.26 -4.78
CA GLU A 18 -12.29 3.87 -5.82
C GLU A 18 -12.28 5.40 -5.76
N ILE A 19 -12.29 5.99 -4.55
CA ILE A 19 -12.16 7.45 -4.37
C ILE A 19 -10.80 7.92 -4.90
N PHE A 20 -9.69 7.28 -4.50
CA PHE A 20 -8.36 7.66 -4.96
C PHE A 20 -8.20 7.47 -6.47
N ILE A 21 -8.71 6.37 -7.02
CA ILE A 21 -8.66 6.08 -8.46
C ILE A 21 -9.39 7.18 -9.25
N SER A 22 -10.57 7.59 -8.79
CA SER A 22 -11.35 8.66 -9.40
C SER A 22 -10.64 10.01 -9.32
N GLU A 23 -10.23 10.43 -8.12
CA GLU A 23 -9.63 11.76 -7.89
C GLU A 23 -8.27 11.91 -8.56
N LEU A 24 -7.45 10.85 -8.55
CA LEU A 24 -6.13 10.84 -9.18
C LEU A 24 -6.21 10.50 -10.69
N LYS A 25 -7.41 10.23 -11.22
CA LYS A 25 -7.65 9.83 -12.62
C LYS A 25 -6.77 8.64 -13.04
N ILE A 26 -6.66 7.65 -12.15
CA ILE A 26 -5.90 6.43 -12.39
C ILE A 26 -6.67 5.57 -13.41
N SER A 27 -5.96 5.05 -14.41
CA SER A 27 -6.55 4.13 -15.39
C SER A 27 -6.98 2.84 -14.70
N SER A 28 -8.19 2.36 -15.00
CA SER A 28 -8.67 1.07 -14.49
C SER A 28 -7.83 -0.11 -14.97
N GLU A 29 -7.05 0.04 -16.05
CA GLU A 29 -6.18 -1.01 -16.60
C GLU A 29 -5.03 -1.39 -15.65
N ILE A 30 -4.63 -0.47 -14.76
CA ILE A 30 -3.59 -0.70 -13.77
C ILE A 30 -4.15 -0.97 -12.37
N VAL A 31 -5.46 -1.21 -12.24
CA VAL A 31 -6.12 -1.50 -10.97
C VAL A 31 -6.43 -2.98 -10.89
N GLN A 32 -5.97 -3.62 -9.81
CA GLN A 32 -6.25 -5.01 -9.51
C GLN A 32 -6.94 -5.11 -8.16
N TYR A 33 -8.05 -5.83 -8.12
CA TYR A 33 -8.70 -6.22 -6.87
C TYR A 33 -8.23 -7.61 -6.49
N ASN A 34 -7.59 -7.73 -5.34
CA ASN A 34 -7.04 -8.98 -4.86
C ASN A 34 -7.63 -9.30 -3.49
N HIS A 35 -8.40 -10.39 -3.41
CA HIS A 35 -8.93 -10.90 -2.13
C HIS A 35 -7.81 -11.22 -1.14
N GLU A 36 -6.62 -11.58 -1.64
CA GLU A 36 -5.46 -11.86 -0.79
C GLU A 36 -4.87 -10.60 -0.11
N ALA A 37 -5.20 -9.40 -0.58
CA ALA A 37 -4.86 -8.17 0.14
C ALA A 37 -5.77 -7.92 1.37
N TYR A 38 -6.76 -8.80 1.62
CA TYR A 38 -7.67 -8.77 2.78
C TYR A 38 -7.04 -9.25 4.09
N ASP A 39 -5.77 -9.65 4.06
CA ASP A 39 -5.17 -10.40 5.16
C ASP A 39 -5.08 -9.62 6.49
N PHE A 40 -5.53 -10.29 7.54
CA PHE A 40 -5.43 -9.85 8.92
C PHE A 40 -4.05 -10.16 9.54
N SER A 41 -3.23 -11.00 8.91
CA SER A 41 -1.96 -11.50 9.44
C SER A 41 -0.69 -10.86 8.86
N GLY A 42 -0.80 -10.02 7.82
CA GLY A 42 0.31 -9.31 7.19
C GLY A 42 1.17 -10.16 6.22
N GLU A 43 1.20 -11.48 6.38
CA GLU A 43 1.97 -12.38 5.50
C GLU A 43 1.48 -12.36 4.05
N MET A 44 0.17 -12.24 3.84
CA MET A 44 -0.42 -12.24 2.51
C MET A 44 -0.17 -10.89 1.80
N LEU A 45 -0.18 -9.79 2.55
CA LEU A 45 0.21 -8.47 2.03
C LEU A 45 1.64 -8.51 1.48
N MET A 46 2.58 -9.13 2.21
CA MET A 46 3.94 -9.32 1.74
C MET A 46 4.00 -10.16 0.45
N ARG A 47 3.26 -11.27 0.38
CA ARG A 47 3.22 -12.10 -0.84
C ARG A 47 2.69 -11.34 -2.05
N VAL A 48 1.65 -10.54 -1.86
CA VAL A 48 1.09 -9.67 -2.90
C VAL A 48 2.17 -8.70 -3.39
N ILE A 49 2.88 -8.03 -2.49
CA ILE A 49 3.95 -7.11 -2.83
C ILE A 49 5.09 -7.83 -3.57
N GLN A 50 5.56 -8.98 -3.06
CA GLN A 50 6.65 -9.76 -3.68
C GLN A 50 6.25 -10.38 -5.03
N SER A 51 4.96 -10.55 -5.30
CA SER A 51 4.45 -11.00 -6.60
C SER A 51 4.42 -9.89 -7.66
N CYS A 52 4.66 -8.64 -7.26
CA CYS A 52 4.64 -7.50 -8.16
C CYS A 52 5.73 -7.63 -9.24
N PRO A 53 5.40 -7.42 -10.53
CA PRO A 53 6.39 -7.49 -11.61
C PRO A 53 7.51 -6.46 -11.44
N GLU A 54 8.73 -6.82 -11.85
CA GLU A 54 9.91 -5.93 -11.81
C GLU A 54 9.74 -4.65 -12.66
N SER A 55 8.82 -4.68 -13.64
CA SER A 55 8.49 -3.49 -14.45
C SER A 55 7.70 -2.42 -13.70
N ILE A 56 7.20 -2.71 -12.50
CA ILE A 56 6.44 -1.77 -11.67
C ILE A 56 7.42 -1.03 -10.76
N SER A 57 7.60 0.27 -10.97
CA SER A 57 8.45 1.11 -10.12
C SER A 57 7.69 1.69 -8.94
N THR A 58 6.39 1.98 -9.11
CA THR A 58 5.53 2.51 -8.04
C THR A 58 4.29 1.64 -7.87
N LEU A 59 4.18 0.99 -6.71
CA LEU A 59 3.03 0.18 -6.30
C LEU A 59 2.20 0.93 -5.25
N MET A 60 0.90 1.09 -5.50
CA MET A 60 -0.06 1.63 -4.54
C MET A 60 -0.95 0.51 -4.01
N ILE A 61 -1.10 0.41 -2.69
CA ILE A 61 -1.87 -0.68 -2.06
C ILE A 61 -2.92 -0.14 -1.10
N PHE A 62 -4.12 -0.72 -1.18
CA PHE A 62 -5.22 -0.51 -0.25
C PHE A 62 -5.50 -1.81 0.50
N GLY A 63 -5.34 -1.78 1.83
CA GLY A 63 -5.49 -2.95 2.70
C GLY A 63 -6.00 -2.59 4.10
N HIS A 64 -5.95 -3.55 5.01
CA HIS A 64 -6.38 -3.37 6.40
C HIS A 64 -5.35 -2.61 7.22
N ASN A 65 -5.82 -1.74 8.11
CA ASN A 65 -4.96 -0.93 8.98
C ASN A 65 -3.90 -1.76 9.73
N HIS A 66 -4.26 -2.95 10.23
CA HIS A 66 -3.32 -3.84 10.93
C HIS A 66 -2.18 -4.29 10.01
N ALA A 67 -2.50 -4.94 8.87
CA ALA A 67 -1.49 -5.40 7.92
C ALA A 67 -0.64 -4.24 7.36
N ILE A 68 -1.24 -3.09 7.08
CA ILE A 68 -0.51 -1.89 6.64
C ILE A 68 0.41 -1.39 7.76
N THR A 69 -0.06 -1.29 9.00
CA THR A 69 0.74 -0.86 10.17
C THR A 69 1.92 -1.80 10.41
N ASP A 70 1.69 -3.10 10.34
CA ASP A 70 2.74 -4.11 10.51
C ASP A 70 3.77 -4.03 9.38
N PHE A 71 3.32 -3.84 8.13
CA PHE A 71 4.21 -3.68 6.98
C PHE A 71 5.07 -2.42 7.11
N VAL A 72 4.48 -1.25 7.38
CA VAL A 72 5.24 0.00 7.45
C VAL A 72 6.23 0.00 8.61
N ASN A 73 5.92 -0.66 9.73
CA ASN A 73 6.85 -0.79 10.85
C ASN A 73 7.96 -1.82 10.59
N SER A 74 7.68 -2.86 9.80
CA SER A 74 8.66 -3.88 9.46
C SER A 74 9.66 -3.40 8.41
N TYR A 75 9.17 -2.68 7.40
CA TYR A 75 9.92 -2.33 6.19
C TYR A 75 10.18 -0.83 6.04
N GLY A 76 9.56 0.03 6.84
CA GLY A 76 9.85 1.46 6.87
C GLY A 76 11.00 1.82 7.81
N SER A 77 11.41 3.08 7.75
CA SER A 77 12.43 3.67 8.63
C SER A 77 11.84 4.37 9.85
N MET A 78 10.52 4.57 9.91
CA MET A 78 9.81 5.23 11.01
C MET A 78 8.87 4.26 11.73
N PHE A 79 8.80 4.40 13.06
CA PHE A 79 7.79 3.72 13.85
C PHE A 79 6.46 4.51 13.79
N ILE A 80 5.39 3.81 13.46
CA ILE A 80 4.03 4.35 13.38
C ILE A 80 3.13 3.49 14.27
N GLU A 81 2.58 4.07 15.34
CA GLU A 81 1.74 3.34 16.31
C GLU A 81 0.55 2.65 15.63
N ASN A 82 -0.12 3.36 14.71
CA ASN A 82 -1.22 2.82 13.92
C ASN A 82 -1.44 3.68 12.67
N VAL A 83 -1.49 3.07 11.49
CA VAL A 83 -1.97 3.72 10.27
C VAL A 83 -3.51 3.78 10.32
N PRO A 84 -4.13 4.97 10.44
CA PRO A 84 -5.57 5.09 10.56
C PRO A 84 -6.29 4.88 9.22
N THR A 85 -7.62 4.82 9.25
CA THR A 85 -8.44 4.78 8.02
C THR A 85 -8.12 6.00 7.15
N CYS A 86 -7.94 5.79 5.85
CA CYS A 86 -7.51 6.79 4.87
C CYS A 86 -6.13 7.42 5.18
N GLY A 87 -5.31 6.78 6.02
CA GLY A 87 -3.91 7.17 6.19
C GLY A 87 -3.07 6.75 4.99
N LEU A 88 -2.15 7.62 4.58
CA LEU A 88 -1.20 7.38 3.50
C LEU A 88 0.21 7.32 4.08
N VAL A 89 0.96 6.28 3.71
CA VAL A 89 2.38 6.14 3.99
C VAL A 89 3.08 5.81 2.68
N ILE A 90 4.17 6.51 2.38
CA ILE A 90 5.03 6.23 1.22
C ILE A 90 6.39 5.77 1.76
N ILE A 91 6.84 4.63 1.25
CA ILE A 91 8.16 4.06 1.56
C ILE A 91 8.90 3.90 0.25
N ASP A 92 10.11 4.46 0.19
CA ASP A 92 11.02 4.31 -0.93
C ASP A 92 11.98 3.15 -0.63
N PHE A 93 12.04 2.20 -1.55
CA PHE A 93 12.94 1.05 -1.47
C PHE A 93 14.05 1.20 -2.49
N ASN A 94 15.31 1.08 -2.05
CA ASN A 94 16.46 1.03 -2.94
C ASN A 94 16.73 -0.43 -3.36
N ILE A 95 15.83 -0.98 -4.17
CA ILE A 95 15.83 -2.38 -4.63
C ILE A 95 15.51 -2.45 -6.12
N ASP A 96 16.05 -3.47 -6.80
CA ASP A 96 15.75 -3.74 -8.22
C ASP A 96 14.56 -4.71 -8.40
N ASN A 97 14.11 -5.36 -7.33
CA ASN A 97 13.09 -6.41 -7.39
C ASN A 97 12.26 -6.44 -6.11
N TRP A 98 10.92 -6.42 -6.24
CA TRP A 98 9.98 -6.53 -5.12
C TRP A 98 10.16 -7.79 -4.27
N LYS A 99 10.71 -8.87 -4.83
CA LYS A 99 11.06 -10.09 -4.07
C LYS A 99 12.21 -9.88 -3.08
N ALA A 100 13.05 -8.88 -3.32
CA ALA A 100 14.21 -8.53 -2.50
C ALA A 100 13.90 -7.33 -1.59
N ILE A 101 12.64 -7.12 -1.21
CA ILE A 101 12.29 -6.06 -0.26
C ILE A 101 13.04 -6.24 1.05
N GLU A 102 13.68 -5.15 1.46
CA GLU A 102 14.33 -4.97 2.74
C GLU A 102 13.81 -3.68 3.39
N LYS A 103 14.50 -3.14 4.39
CA LYS A 103 14.14 -1.83 4.95
C LYS A 103 14.33 -0.72 3.91
N GLY A 104 13.25 0.01 3.66
CA GLY A 104 13.22 1.25 2.91
C GLY A 104 13.17 2.50 3.81
N GLU A 105 13.16 3.65 3.16
CA GLU A 105 13.01 4.95 3.80
C GLU A 105 11.54 5.38 3.76
N THR A 106 10.94 5.65 4.92
CA THR A 106 9.60 6.23 4.96
C THR A 106 9.70 7.72 4.63
N VAL A 107 9.22 8.12 3.46
CA VAL A 107 9.38 9.49 2.92
C VAL A 107 8.18 10.39 3.15
N THR A 108 6.99 9.82 3.34
CA THR A 108 5.76 10.60 3.56
C THR A 108 4.81 9.84 4.46
N VAL A 109 4.22 10.56 5.41
CA VAL A 109 3.13 10.09 6.27
C VAL A 109 2.07 11.19 6.30
N ILE A 110 0.86 10.86 5.86
CA ILE A 110 -0.28 11.79 5.84
C ILE A 110 -1.46 11.10 6.52
N PHE A 111 -1.88 11.62 7.66
CA PHE A 111 -3.12 11.21 8.31
C PHE A 111 -4.13 12.36 8.31
N SER A 112 -5.41 12.04 8.24
CA SER A 112 -6.50 13.03 8.19
C SER A 112 -6.52 13.99 9.38
N LYS A 113 -5.92 13.62 10.52
CA LYS A 113 -5.77 14.50 11.69
C LYS A 113 -4.75 15.62 11.48
N ASP A 114 -3.85 15.47 10.51
CA ASP A 114 -2.76 16.39 10.20
C ASP A 114 -3.13 17.37 9.07
N LEU A 115 -4.24 17.10 8.37
CA LEU A 115 -4.83 18.00 7.38
C LEU A 115 -5.75 19.01 8.09
N LYS A 116 -5.18 20.11 8.57
CA LYS A 116 -5.91 21.29 9.07
C LYS A 116 -5.93 22.41 8.05
#